data_AF-A0A848EEN0-F1
#
_entry.id   AF-A0A848EEN0-F1
#
_cell.length_a   1.000
_cell.length_b   1.000
_cell.length_c   1.000
_cell.angle_alpha   90.00
_cell.angle_beta   90.00
_cell.angle_gamma   90.00
#
_symmetry.space_group_name_H-M   'P 1'
#
loop_
_entity.id
_entity.type
_entity.pdbx_description
1 polymer ?
#
loop_
_entity_poly.entity_id
_entity_poly.type
_entity_poly.pdbx_seq_one_letter_code
_entity_poly.pdbx_strand_id
1 'polypeptide(L)'
;MTTPLRFGLLLFPRLTQLDMTGPFEVFSRVPGGQVHLVWKTKEAVRADTGLTMLPDTDFATCPQLDILCVPGGPGVAALMEDEEVLAFLRAQAKGARFVTSVCTGALVLGAAGLLKGVRATTHWASHDFLAALGAEPVHARWVRDGRVVTGGGVTAGIDFALALVADLLSPEAAQAIQLQIEYAPAPPFEAGSPETAPAQVLATAKARGAGMRAEREALVGRVAARLG
;
A
#
# COMPACT_ATOMS: atom_id res chain seq x y z
N MET A 1 17.87 21.23 15.61
CA MET A 1 16.76 21.05 14.65
C MET A 1 16.51 19.56 14.55
N THR A 2 15.28 19.10 14.80
CA THR A 2 14.93 17.68 14.66
C THR A 2 14.97 17.29 13.19
N THR A 3 15.55 16.13 12.88
CA THR A 3 15.56 15.58 11.52
C THR A 3 14.11 15.39 11.02
N PRO A 4 13.76 15.85 9.80
CA PRO A 4 12.39 15.73 9.28
C PRO A 4 12.01 14.26 9.08
N LEU A 5 10.74 13.92 9.38
CA LEU A 5 10.18 12.60 9.06
C LEU A 5 10.07 12.43 7.55
N ARG A 6 10.53 11.30 7.02
CA ARG A 6 10.51 11.00 5.58
C ARG A 6 9.54 9.87 5.26
N PHE A 7 8.57 10.19 4.41
CA PHE A 7 7.55 9.26 3.92
C PHE A 7 7.85 8.96 2.46
N GLY A 8 8.05 7.69 2.09
CA GLY A 8 8.23 7.31 0.70
C GLY A 8 7.08 6.45 0.22
N LEU A 9 6.50 6.82 -0.90
CA LEU A 9 5.41 6.11 -1.55
C LEU A 9 5.88 5.64 -2.93
N LEU A 10 5.77 4.34 -3.19
CA LEU A 10 6.19 3.77 -4.46
C LEU A 10 5.22 4.18 -5.58
N LEU A 11 5.70 4.89 -6.59
CA LEU A 11 4.92 5.37 -7.74
C LEU A 11 5.24 4.53 -8.97
N PHE A 12 4.38 3.59 -9.36
CA PHE A 12 4.67 2.64 -10.45
C PHE A 12 3.61 2.60 -11.56
N PRO A 13 3.96 2.21 -12.81
CA PRO A 13 2.98 2.15 -13.90
C PRO A 13 1.78 1.27 -13.55
N ARG A 14 0.58 1.76 -13.86
CA ARG A 14 -0.68 1.08 -13.56
C ARG A 14 -0.90 0.84 -12.05
N LEU A 15 -0.36 1.67 -11.15
CA LEU A 15 -0.86 1.70 -9.77
C LEU A 15 -2.32 2.16 -9.75
N THR A 16 -3.08 1.75 -8.74
CA THR A 16 -4.35 2.39 -8.40
C THR A 16 -4.00 3.66 -7.61
N GLN A 17 -4.17 4.83 -8.23
CA GLN A 17 -3.62 6.07 -7.68
C GLN A 17 -4.09 6.39 -6.25
N LEU A 18 -5.34 6.04 -5.90
CA LEU A 18 -5.92 6.35 -4.58
C LEU A 18 -5.26 5.56 -3.44
N ASP A 19 -4.70 4.40 -3.74
CA ASP A 19 -3.89 3.63 -2.79
C ASP A 19 -2.65 4.40 -2.34
N MET A 20 -2.16 5.32 -3.18
CA MET A 20 -1.01 6.17 -2.92
C MET A 20 -1.44 7.57 -2.44
N THR A 21 -2.37 8.20 -3.15
CA THR A 21 -2.78 9.59 -2.88
C THR A 21 -3.56 9.72 -1.56
N GLY A 22 -4.24 8.66 -1.10
CA GLY A 22 -4.87 8.64 0.23
C GLY A 22 -3.87 8.82 1.37
N PRO A 23 -2.88 7.92 1.54
CA PRO A 23 -1.79 8.13 2.51
C PRO A 23 -0.99 9.42 2.27
N PHE A 24 -0.72 9.77 1.01
CA PHE A 24 -0.01 11.00 0.66
C PHE A 24 -0.69 12.25 1.24
N GLU A 25 -2.02 12.32 1.13
CA GLU A 25 -2.82 13.44 1.65
C GLU A 25 -2.64 13.62 3.17
N VAL A 26 -2.58 12.52 3.91
CA VAL A 26 -2.32 12.55 5.36
C VAL A 26 -0.86 12.93 5.66
N PHE A 27 0.10 12.25 5.03
CA PHE A 27 1.53 12.44 5.33
C PHE A 27 2.06 13.82 4.93
N SER A 28 1.53 14.41 3.85
CA SER A 28 1.92 15.76 3.39
C SER A 28 1.53 16.88 4.35
N ARG A 29 0.63 16.62 5.31
CA ARG A 29 0.21 17.57 6.35
C ARG A 29 0.99 17.46 7.65
N VAL A 30 1.90 16.48 7.74
CA VAL A 30 2.77 16.31 8.89
C VAL A 30 3.73 17.51 8.98
N PRO A 31 3.75 18.28 10.09
CA PRO A 31 4.62 19.45 10.22
C PRO A 31 6.10 19.09 10.06
N GLY A 32 6.77 19.70 9.08
CA GLY A 32 8.17 19.42 8.76
C GLY A 32 8.42 18.04 8.12
N GLY A 33 7.36 17.28 7.78
CA GLY A 33 7.46 16.02 7.07
C GLY A 33 7.87 16.22 5.60
N GLN A 34 8.57 15.23 5.05
CA GLN A 34 8.97 15.17 3.64
C GLN A 34 8.35 13.95 3.00
N VAL A 35 7.57 14.16 1.93
CA VAL A 35 6.93 13.07 1.18
C VAL A 35 7.64 12.90 -0.16
N HIS A 36 8.04 11.67 -0.45
CA HIS A 36 8.72 11.27 -1.67
C HIS A 36 7.85 10.29 -2.46
N LEU A 37 7.56 10.61 -3.71
CA LEU A 37 7.09 9.70 -4.74
C LEU A 37 8.32 9.06 -5.40
N VAL A 38 8.49 7.77 -5.17
CA VAL A 38 9.72 7.04 -5.50
C VAL A 38 9.48 6.09 -6.67
N TRP A 39 10.33 6.15 -7.69
CA TRP A 39 10.31 5.17 -8.79
C TRP A 39 11.70 4.84 -9.33
N LYS A 40 11.79 4.06 -10.41
CA LYS A 40 13.05 3.72 -11.10
C LYS A 40 13.70 4.93 -11.76
N THR A 41 12.88 5.80 -12.34
CA THR A 41 13.28 7.02 -13.04
C THR A 41 12.41 8.17 -12.56
N LYS A 42 12.77 9.40 -12.92
CA LYS A 42 11.95 10.61 -12.68
C LYS A 42 11.01 10.95 -13.83
N GLU A 43 10.80 10.01 -14.75
CA GLU A 43 9.86 10.18 -15.85
C GLU A 43 8.41 10.04 -15.39
N ALA A 44 7.48 10.57 -16.19
CA ALA A 44 6.06 10.54 -15.88
C ALA A 44 5.52 9.10 -15.81
N VAL A 45 4.85 8.78 -14.70
CA VAL A 45 4.23 7.48 -14.44
C VAL A 45 2.72 7.59 -14.58
N ARG A 46 2.14 6.74 -15.42
CA ARG A 46 0.70 6.68 -15.66
C ARG A 46 0.04 5.61 -14.79
N ALA A 47 -0.93 6.01 -13.97
CA ALA A 47 -1.79 5.15 -13.16
C ALA A 47 -2.81 4.37 -14.02
N ASP A 48 -3.47 3.39 -13.41
CA ASP A 48 -4.40 2.47 -14.08
C ASP A 48 -5.60 3.16 -14.75
N THR A 49 -6.11 4.23 -14.14
CA THR A 49 -7.23 5.03 -14.66
C THR A 49 -6.79 6.31 -15.37
N GLY A 50 -5.52 6.40 -15.75
CA GLY A 50 -5.02 7.43 -16.66
C GLY A 50 -4.47 8.71 -16.02
N LEU A 51 -4.53 8.88 -14.70
CA LEU A 51 -3.82 9.95 -14.00
C LEU A 51 -2.31 9.77 -14.18
N THR A 52 -1.60 10.86 -14.48
CA THR A 52 -0.14 10.83 -14.66
C THR A 52 0.52 11.68 -13.59
N MET A 53 1.57 11.14 -12.95
CA MET A 53 2.29 11.78 -11.85
C MET A 53 3.80 11.68 -12.09
N LEU A 54 4.57 12.57 -11.47
CA LEU A 54 6.03 12.60 -11.55
C LEU A 54 6.64 12.10 -10.23
N PRO A 55 7.57 11.14 -10.27
CA PRO A 55 8.44 10.83 -9.14
C PRO A 55 9.38 12.01 -8.86
N ASP A 56 9.57 12.38 -7.59
CA ASP A 56 10.57 13.41 -7.22
C ASP A 56 11.95 12.79 -6.98
N THR A 57 12.02 11.50 -6.67
CA THR A 57 13.26 10.76 -6.44
C THR A 57 13.23 9.40 -7.12
N ASP A 58 14.43 8.88 -7.40
CA ASP A 58 14.63 7.54 -7.94
C ASP A 58 15.21 6.58 -6.88
N PHE A 59 15.26 5.28 -7.17
CA PHE A 59 15.78 4.29 -6.21
C PHE A 59 17.22 4.55 -5.76
N ALA A 60 18.06 5.13 -6.62
CA ALA A 60 19.47 5.39 -6.31
C ALA A 60 19.67 6.61 -5.41
N THR A 61 18.80 7.62 -5.54
CA THR A 61 18.90 8.89 -4.82
C THR A 61 17.89 9.05 -3.68
N CYS A 62 16.97 8.09 -3.52
CA CYS A 62 15.98 8.09 -2.46
C CYS A 62 16.67 8.05 -1.08
N PRO A 63 16.38 8.98 -0.17
CA PRO A 63 16.94 8.94 1.18
C PRO A 63 16.41 7.74 1.95
N GLN A 64 17.05 7.39 3.06
CA GLN A 64 16.46 6.45 4.01
C GLN A 64 15.13 7.02 4.53
N LEU A 65 14.07 6.20 4.41
CA LEU A 65 12.70 6.56 4.77
C LEU A 65 12.38 6.14 6.21
N ASP A 66 11.51 6.90 6.88
CA ASP A 66 10.88 6.52 8.15
C ASP A 66 9.64 5.64 7.89
N ILE A 67 8.84 5.98 6.87
CA ILE A 67 7.74 5.16 6.38
C ILE A 67 7.97 4.83 4.92
N LEU A 68 7.94 3.53 4.59
CA LEU A 68 7.85 3.02 3.23
C LEU A 68 6.41 2.56 2.96
N CYS A 69 5.75 3.08 1.93
CA CYS A 69 4.38 2.71 1.57
C CYS A 69 4.30 2.17 0.14
N VAL A 70 3.82 0.94 0.00
CA VAL A 70 3.62 0.27 -1.31
C VAL A 70 2.13 0.25 -1.67
N PRO A 71 1.67 1.03 -2.66
CA PRO A 71 0.29 0.99 -3.12
C PRO A 71 -0.01 -0.27 -3.94
N GLY A 72 -1.28 -0.52 -4.22
CA GLY A 72 -1.73 -1.62 -5.04
C GLY A 72 -2.07 -1.22 -6.48
N GLY A 73 -2.89 -2.05 -7.11
CA GLY A 73 -3.36 -1.86 -8.49
C GLY A 73 -2.88 -2.94 -9.46
N PRO A 74 -3.24 -2.83 -10.74
CA PRO A 74 -2.85 -3.80 -11.76
C PRO A 74 -1.34 -3.97 -11.94
N GLY A 75 -0.57 -2.89 -11.77
CA GLY A 75 0.89 -2.90 -11.94
C GLY A 75 1.64 -3.84 -10.99
N VAL A 76 1.03 -4.20 -9.84
CA VAL A 76 1.61 -5.14 -8.85
C VAL A 76 2.08 -6.46 -9.49
N ALA A 77 1.37 -6.93 -10.52
CA ALA A 77 1.71 -8.15 -11.24
C ALA A 77 3.17 -8.15 -11.74
N ALA A 78 3.62 -7.07 -12.37
CA ALA A 78 5.00 -6.94 -12.84
C ALA A 78 5.99 -6.76 -11.68
N LEU A 79 5.61 -6.00 -10.66
CA LEU A 79 6.48 -5.68 -9.52
C LEU A 79 6.86 -6.92 -8.69
N MET A 80 6.00 -7.92 -8.61
CA MET A 80 6.28 -9.14 -7.84
C MET A 80 7.43 -9.99 -8.42
N GLU A 81 7.85 -9.75 -9.66
CA GLU A 81 9.01 -10.40 -10.29
C GLU A 81 10.14 -9.40 -10.61
N ASP A 82 9.98 -8.14 -10.25
CA ASP A 82 10.92 -7.06 -10.56
C ASP A 82 11.99 -6.92 -9.47
N GLU A 83 13.13 -7.59 -9.65
CA GLU A 83 14.17 -7.65 -8.64
C GLU A 83 14.75 -6.28 -8.26
N GLU A 84 14.74 -5.29 -9.15
CA GLU A 84 15.17 -3.92 -8.83
C GLU A 84 14.23 -3.30 -7.78
N VAL A 85 12.92 -3.46 -7.96
CA VAL A 85 11.91 -3.00 -7.01
C VAL A 85 12.02 -3.78 -5.70
N LEU A 86 12.07 -5.12 -5.77
CA LEU A 86 12.13 -5.95 -4.56
C LEU A 86 13.40 -5.68 -3.74
N ALA A 87 14.54 -5.45 -4.39
CA ALA A 87 15.79 -5.07 -3.73
C ALA A 87 15.70 -3.69 -3.06
N PHE A 88 15.11 -2.70 -3.73
CA PHE A 88 14.86 -1.38 -3.15
C PHE A 88 13.99 -1.48 -1.89
N LEU A 89 12.88 -2.24 -1.95
CA LEU A 89 11.99 -2.44 -0.81
C LEU A 89 12.71 -3.09 0.37
N ARG A 90 13.50 -4.15 0.13
CA ARG A 90 14.30 -4.80 1.17
C ARG A 90 15.34 -3.87 1.77
N ALA A 91 15.97 -3.01 0.96
CA ALA A 91 16.97 -2.05 1.44
C ALA A 91 16.32 -0.99 2.36
N GLN A 92 15.25 -0.34 1.90
CA GLN A 92 14.52 0.66 2.69
C GLN A 92 13.93 0.05 3.96
N ALA A 93 13.40 -1.17 3.87
CA ALA A 93 12.86 -1.90 5.01
C ALA A 93 13.89 -2.19 6.10
N LYS A 94 15.21 -2.07 5.89
CA LYS A 94 16.19 -2.25 6.98
C LYS A 94 16.20 -1.08 7.97
N GLY A 95 15.95 0.14 7.51
CA GLY A 95 15.97 1.35 8.34
C GLY A 95 14.60 1.99 8.59
N ALA A 96 13.56 1.58 7.86
CA ALA A 96 12.23 2.14 8.01
C ALA A 96 11.62 1.79 9.38
N ARG A 97 11.07 2.81 10.06
CA ARG A 97 10.29 2.66 11.29
C ARG A 97 9.02 1.88 11.02
N PHE A 98 8.39 2.12 9.87
CA PHE A 98 7.23 1.38 9.39
C PHE A 98 7.38 0.97 7.92
N VAL A 99 7.03 -0.28 7.62
CA VAL A 99 6.88 -0.80 6.26
C VAL A 99 5.40 -1.05 6.04
N THR A 100 4.82 -0.37 5.07
CA THR A 100 3.39 -0.32 4.87
C THR A 100 2.97 -0.63 3.45
N SER A 101 1.73 -1.05 3.30
CA SER A 101 1.11 -1.22 1.99
C SER A 101 -0.38 -0.96 2.02
N VAL A 102 -0.93 -0.59 0.87
CA VAL A 102 -2.38 -0.48 0.65
C VAL A 102 -2.77 -1.50 -0.40
N CYS A 103 -3.95 -2.12 -0.23
CA CYS A 103 -4.55 -2.99 -1.23
C CYS A 103 -3.59 -4.12 -1.61
N THR A 104 -3.43 -4.40 -2.90
CA THR A 104 -2.55 -5.45 -3.39
C THR A 104 -1.06 -5.15 -3.26
N GLY A 105 -0.66 -3.98 -2.74
CA GLY A 105 0.74 -3.67 -2.45
C GLY A 105 1.36 -4.65 -1.44
N ALA A 106 0.54 -5.24 -0.56
CA ALA A 106 0.97 -6.29 0.36
C ALA A 106 1.55 -7.51 -0.38
N LEU A 107 1.08 -7.82 -1.59
CA LEU A 107 1.62 -8.93 -2.38
C LEU A 107 3.05 -8.64 -2.87
N VAL A 108 3.40 -7.37 -3.12
CA VAL A 108 4.76 -6.98 -3.47
C VAL A 108 5.67 -7.08 -2.25
N LEU A 109 5.18 -6.66 -1.07
CA LEU A 109 5.91 -6.88 0.20
C LEU A 109 6.16 -8.37 0.46
N GLY A 110 5.15 -9.21 0.21
CA GLY A 110 5.26 -10.67 0.29
C GLY A 110 6.30 -11.23 -0.68
N ALA A 111 6.26 -10.80 -1.95
CA ALA A 111 7.26 -11.15 -2.96
C ALA A 111 8.68 -10.70 -2.60
N ALA A 112 8.83 -9.59 -1.86
CA ALA A 112 10.10 -9.13 -1.33
C ALA A 112 10.57 -9.93 -0.09
N GLY A 113 9.78 -10.90 0.39
CA GLY A 113 10.05 -11.70 1.59
C GLY A 113 9.78 -10.95 2.90
N LEU A 114 9.16 -9.77 2.85
CA LEU A 114 8.96 -8.90 4.01
C LEU A 114 7.76 -9.30 4.89
N LEU A 115 6.94 -10.25 4.44
CA LEU A 115 5.75 -10.71 5.16
C LEU A 115 5.87 -12.13 5.75
N LYS A 116 7.05 -12.76 5.69
CA LYS A 116 7.22 -14.13 6.22
C LYS A 116 6.94 -14.20 7.72
N GLY A 117 5.89 -14.92 8.11
CA GLY A 117 5.44 -15.05 9.51
C GLY A 117 4.81 -13.78 10.08
N VAL A 118 4.37 -12.85 9.22
CA VAL A 118 3.80 -11.56 9.63
C VAL A 118 2.29 -11.56 9.38
N ARG A 119 1.51 -11.09 10.35
CA ARG A 119 0.07 -10.88 10.18
C ARG A 119 -0.18 -9.73 9.20
N ALA A 120 -0.94 -9.99 8.14
CA ALA A 120 -1.19 -9.01 7.08
C ALA A 120 -2.60 -9.10 6.50
N THR A 121 -3.07 -7.98 5.93
CA THR A 121 -4.26 -7.89 5.09
C THR A 121 -3.90 -7.34 3.70
N THR A 122 -4.84 -7.40 2.77
CA THR A 122 -4.71 -6.92 1.39
C THR A 122 -6.12 -6.66 0.84
N HIS A 123 -6.24 -6.35 -0.45
CA HIS A 123 -7.54 -6.26 -1.11
C HIS A 123 -8.33 -7.57 -1.00
N TRP A 124 -9.63 -7.51 -0.70
CA TRP A 124 -10.48 -8.67 -0.45
C TRP A 124 -10.43 -9.72 -1.58
N ALA A 125 -10.34 -9.29 -2.84
CA ALA A 125 -10.30 -10.17 -4.01
C ALA A 125 -8.93 -10.83 -4.25
N SER A 126 -7.95 -10.59 -3.39
CA SER A 126 -6.59 -11.14 -3.47
C SER A 126 -6.07 -11.61 -2.12
N HIS A 127 -6.96 -11.77 -1.14
CA HIS A 127 -6.63 -12.08 0.25
C HIS A 127 -6.06 -13.49 0.42
N ASP A 128 -6.58 -14.43 -0.36
CA ASP A 128 -6.13 -15.82 -0.45
C ASP A 128 -4.66 -15.97 -0.88
N PHE A 129 -4.09 -14.98 -1.58
CA PHE A 129 -2.70 -15.02 -2.04
C PHE A 129 -1.67 -14.70 -0.94
N LEU A 130 -2.07 -14.12 0.19
CA LEU A 130 -1.15 -13.74 1.26
C LEU A 130 -0.42 -14.94 1.87
N ALA A 131 -1.13 -16.03 2.11
CA ALA A 131 -0.56 -17.24 2.70
C ALA A 131 0.55 -17.84 1.84
N ALA A 132 0.36 -17.85 0.51
CA ALA A 132 1.35 -18.35 -0.44
C ALA A 132 2.64 -17.50 -0.46
N LEU A 133 2.58 -16.25 0.01
CA LEU A 133 3.72 -15.34 0.13
C LEU A 133 4.29 -15.29 1.55
N GLY A 134 3.91 -16.27 2.39
CA GLY A 134 4.45 -16.46 3.74
C GLY A 134 3.80 -15.60 4.84
N ALA A 135 2.79 -14.80 4.51
CA ALA A 135 2.07 -14.00 5.49
C ALA A 135 1.01 -14.83 6.25
N GLU A 136 0.63 -14.37 7.43
CA GLU A 136 -0.54 -14.86 8.17
C GLU A 136 -1.75 -13.98 7.82
N PRO A 137 -2.70 -14.43 6.97
CA PRO A 137 -3.76 -13.56 6.48
C PRO A 137 -4.76 -13.21 7.59
N VAL A 138 -5.08 -11.92 7.73
CA VAL A 138 -6.07 -11.41 8.69
C VAL A 138 -7.13 -10.60 7.94
N HIS A 139 -8.40 -10.91 8.16
CA HIS A 139 -9.51 -10.13 7.62
C HIS A 139 -9.78 -8.91 8.51
N ALA A 140 -9.18 -7.78 8.16
CA ALA A 140 -9.44 -6.49 8.80
C ALA A 140 -9.23 -5.35 7.79
N ARG A 141 -9.79 -4.16 8.11
CA ARG A 141 -9.61 -2.95 7.29
C ARG A 141 -8.14 -2.57 7.16
N TRP A 142 -7.38 -2.69 8.24
CA TRP A 142 -5.93 -2.62 8.28
C TRP A 142 -5.41 -3.48 9.44
N VAL A 143 -4.15 -3.91 9.33
CA VAL A 143 -3.49 -4.81 10.28
C VAL A 143 -2.11 -4.24 10.58
N ARG A 144 -1.74 -4.22 11.86
CA ARG A 144 -0.39 -3.93 12.32
C ARG A 144 0.20 -5.16 12.99
N ASP A 145 1.42 -5.50 12.61
CA ASP A 145 2.26 -6.50 13.25
C ASP A 145 3.69 -5.95 13.39
N GLY A 146 4.02 -5.55 14.61
CA GLY A 146 5.25 -4.80 14.91
C GLY A 146 5.38 -3.52 14.06
N ARG A 147 6.34 -3.54 13.14
CA ARG A 147 6.67 -2.45 12.22
C ARG A 147 5.99 -2.56 10.85
N VAL A 148 5.29 -3.66 10.57
CA VAL A 148 4.58 -3.86 9.31
C VAL A 148 3.12 -3.43 9.50
N VAL A 149 2.64 -2.57 8.60
CA VAL A 149 1.23 -2.12 8.61
C VAL A 149 0.62 -2.28 7.23
N THR A 150 -0.37 -3.15 7.10
CA THR A 150 -1.02 -3.41 5.81
C THR A 150 -2.47 -2.95 5.85
N GLY A 151 -2.91 -2.22 4.83
CA GLY A 151 -4.28 -1.81 4.61
C GLY A 151 -4.96 -2.70 3.58
N GLY A 152 -6.26 -2.92 3.76
CA GLY A 152 -7.12 -3.61 2.80
C GLY A 152 -7.36 -2.78 1.54
N GLY A 153 -8.59 -2.75 1.03
CA GLY A 153 -8.88 -2.07 -0.23
C GLY A 153 -8.73 -0.54 -0.16
N VAL A 154 -7.98 0.01 -1.12
CA VAL A 154 -7.99 1.40 -1.60
C VAL A 154 -7.95 2.50 -0.53
N THR A 155 -9.09 2.80 0.10
CA THR A 155 -9.22 3.90 1.06
C THR A 155 -8.66 3.58 2.44
N ALA A 156 -8.35 2.30 2.73
CA ALA A 156 -7.75 1.88 4.01
C ALA A 156 -6.42 2.57 4.31
N GLY A 157 -5.73 3.08 3.29
CA GLY A 157 -4.50 3.84 3.44
C GLY A 157 -4.64 5.15 4.23
N ILE A 158 -5.81 5.80 4.15
CA ILE A 158 -6.06 7.04 4.90
C ILE A 158 -6.12 6.74 6.40
N ASP A 159 -6.82 5.68 6.78
CA ASP A 159 -7.03 5.31 8.18
C ASP A 159 -5.73 4.95 8.88
N PHE A 160 -4.93 4.04 8.30
CA PHE A 160 -3.67 3.68 8.94
C PHE A 160 -2.68 4.83 8.91
N ALA A 161 -2.73 5.72 7.90
CA ALA A 161 -1.84 6.88 7.86
C ALA A 161 -2.11 7.81 9.05
N LEU A 162 -3.38 8.07 9.39
CA LEU A 162 -3.75 8.83 10.58
C LEU A 162 -3.28 8.13 11.87
N ALA A 163 -3.45 6.81 11.96
CA ALA A 163 -2.97 6.03 13.11
C ALA A 163 -1.43 6.11 13.26
N LEU A 164 -0.69 6.04 12.15
CA LEU A 164 0.76 6.16 12.15
C LEU A 164 1.22 7.58 12.51
N VAL A 165 0.50 8.63 12.08
CA VAL A 165 0.79 10.00 12.54
C VAL A 165 0.61 10.11 14.06
N ALA A 166 -0.42 9.49 14.63
CA ALA A 166 -0.63 9.49 16.07
C ALA A 166 0.54 8.86 16.84
N ASP A 167 1.06 7.75 16.31
CA ASP A 167 2.22 7.04 16.87
C ASP A 167 3.54 7.82 16.72
N LEU A 168 3.71 8.51 15.60
CA LEU A 168 4.96 9.20 15.26
C LEU A 168 5.09 10.57 15.92
N LEU A 169 3.96 11.25 16.14
CA LEU A 169 3.90 12.59 16.68
C LEU A 169 3.06 12.64 17.96
N SER A 170 1.73 12.68 17.82
CA SER A 170 0.78 12.62 18.93
C SER A 170 -0.66 12.42 18.41
N PRO A 171 -1.58 11.93 19.26
CA PRO A 171 -3.00 11.86 18.90
C PRO A 171 -3.60 13.19 18.44
N GLU A 172 -3.21 14.31 19.06
CA GLU A 172 -3.69 15.65 18.71
C GLU A 172 -3.23 16.07 17.31
N ALA A 173 -2.01 15.72 16.92
CA ALA A 173 -1.51 15.99 15.56
C ALA A 173 -2.32 15.21 14.51
N ALA A 174 -2.62 13.94 14.77
CA ALA A 174 -3.45 13.13 13.87
C ALA A 174 -4.89 13.66 13.78
N GLN A 175 -5.49 14.04 14.91
CA GLN A 175 -6.83 14.64 14.96
C GLN A 175 -6.89 15.99 14.24
N ALA A 176 -5.86 16.84 14.37
CA ALA A 176 -5.76 18.10 13.65
C ALA A 176 -5.71 17.87 12.13
N ILE A 177 -4.91 16.91 11.66
CA ILE A 177 -4.86 16.54 10.24
C ILE A 177 -6.21 15.98 9.79
N GLN A 178 -6.82 15.07 10.56
CA GLN A 178 -8.14 14.51 10.27
C GLN A 178 -9.19 15.61 10.09
N LEU A 179 -9.21 16.59 10.99
CA LEU A 179 -10.11 17.74 10.92
C LEU A 179 -9.79 18.65 9.72
N GLN A 180 -8.51 18.89 9.43
CA GLN A 180 -8.07 19.74 8.32
C GLN A 180 -8.50 19.17 6.95
N ILE A 181 -8.53 17.86 6.80
CA ILE A 181 -9.03 17.19 5.57
C ILE A 181 -10.50 16.82 5.64
N GLU A 182 -11.18 17.17 6.73
CA GLU A 182 -12.58 16.82 7.00
C GLU A 182 -12.86 15.33 6.76
N TYR A 183 -11.97 14.46 7.26
CA TYR A 183 -12.14 13.01 7.12
C TYR A 183 -13.21 12.48 8.08
N ALA A 184 -14.46 12.68 7.67
CA ALA A 184 -15.69 12.22 8.29
C ALA A 184 -16.54 11.47 7.24
N PRO A 185 -16.09 10.29 6.79
CA PRO A 185 -16.72 9.59 5.69
C PRO A 185 -18.17 9.19 6.01
N ALA A 186 -19.09 9.48 5.09
CA ALA A 186 -20.48 9.04 5.13
C ALA A 186 -20.87 8.34 3.81
N PRO A 187 -20.46 7.07 3.62
CA PRO A 187 -20.74 6.36 2.37
C PRO A 187 -22.25 6.23 2.11
N PRO A 188 -22.75 6.49 0.89
CA PRO A 188 -24.17 6.41 0.57
C PRO A 188 -24.70 4.97 0.45
N PHE A 189 -23.83 3.96 0.51
CA PHE A 189 -24.17 2.54 0.38
C PHE A 189 -23.30 1.68 1.31
N GLU A 190 -23.86 0.59 1.82
CA GLU A 190 -23.16 -0.40 2.64
C GLU A 190 -22.51 -1.52 1.81
N ALA A 191 -21.93 -1.19 0.65
CA ALA A 191 -21.37 -2.15 -0.29
C ALA A 191 -19.82 -2.15 -0.35
N GLY A 192 -19.16 -1.60 0.67
CA GLY A 192 -17.70 -1.49 0.73
C GLY A 192 -16.95 -2.76 1.14
N SER A 193 -17.66 -3.77 1.67
CA SER A 193 -17.11 -5.05 2.10
C SER A 193 -17.84 -6.21 1.40
N PRO A 194 -17.15 -7.32 1.06
CA PRO A 194 -17.84 -8.53 0.57
C PRO A 194 -18.82 -9.13 1.60
N GLU A 195 -18.69 -8.78 2.88
CA GLU A 195 -19.58 -9.26 3.95
C GLU A 195 -20.92 -8.50 4.01
N THR A 196 -20.94 -7.23 3.60
CA THR A 196 -22.12 -6.36 3.69
C THR A 196 -22.77 -6.09 2.32
N ALA A 197 -22.01 -6.23 1.23
CA ALA A 197 -22.51 -5.96 -0.11
C ALA A 197 -23.63 -6.95 -0.52
N PRO A 198 -24.68 -6.49 -1.22
CA PRO A 198 -25.67 -7.40 -1.80
C PRO A 198 -25.03 -8.44 -2.72
N ALA A 199 -25.54 -9.68 -2.69
CA ALA A 199 -24.94 -10.80 -3.43
C ALA A 199 -24.75 -10.51 -4.94
N GLN A 200 -25.72 -9.87 -5.60
CA GLN A 200 -25.58 -9.50 -7.02
C GLN A 200 -24.48 -8.46 -7.28
N VAL A 201 -24.24 -7.55 -6.33
CA VAL A 201 -23.19 -6.53 -6.43
C VAL A 201 -21.82 -7.18 -6.26
N LEU A 202 -21.69 -8.08 -5.27
CA LEU A 202 -20.47 -8.87 -5.09
C LEU A 202 -20.15 -9.72 -6.32
N ALA A 203 -21.13 -10.41 -6.89
CA ALA A 203 -20.96 -11.20 -8.11
C ALA A 203 -20.49 -10.33 -9.29
N THR A 204 -21.10 -9.15 -9.46
CA THR A 204 -20.71 -8.17 -10.49
C THR A 204 -19.27 -7.69 -10.28
N ALA A 205 -18.89 -7.35 -9.05
CA ALA A 205 -17.53 -6.91 -8.71
C ALA A 205 -16.49 -8.01 -8.99
N LYS A 206 -16.79 -9.26 -8.62
CA LYS A 206 -15.94 -10.42 -8.94
C LYS A 206 -15.77 -10.61 -10.45
N ALA A 207 -16.86 -10.54 -11.22
CA ALA A 207 -16.81 -10.68 -12.67
C ALA A 207 -15.94 -9.60 -13.34
N ARG A 208 -16.06 -8.34 -12.90
CA ARG A 208 -15.23 -7.23 -13.41
C ARG A 208 -13.74 -7.41 -13.09
N GLY A 209 -13.41 -7.96 -11.93
CA GLY A 209 -12.03 -8.20 -11.48
C GLY A 209 -11.41 -9.51 -11.95
N ALA A 210 -12.17 -10.40 -12.59
CA ALA A 210 -11.76 -11.79 -12.84
C ALA A 210 -10.45 -11.91 -13.63
N GLY A 211 -10.27 -11.10 -14.69
CA GLY A 211 -9.05 -11.12 -15.50
C GLY A 211 -7.80 -10.74 -14.70
N MET A 212 -7.90 -9.69 -13.87
CA MET A 212 -6.79 -9.24 -13.03
C MET A 212 -6.47 -10.24 -11.91
N ARG A 213 -7.49 -10.92 -11.37
CA ARG A 213 -7.27 -11.99 -10.39
C ARG A 213 -6.56 -13.18 -11.02
N ALA A 214 -6.98 -13.62 -12.21
CA ALA A 214 -6.36 -14.75 -12.91
C ALA A 214 -4.87 -14.49 -13.24
N GLU A 215 -4.54 -13.27 -13.66
CA GLU A 215 -3.15 -12.84 -13.86
C GLU A 215 -2.31 -12.99 -12.57
N ARG A 216 -2.84 -12.50 -11.44
CA ARG A 216 -2.16 -12.60 -10.13
C ARG A 216 -2.02 -14.04 -9.65
N GLU A 217 -3.03 -14.87 -9.81
CA GLU A 217 -3.00 -16.28 -9.40
C GLU A 217 -1.86 -17.04 -10.09
N ALA A 218 -1.70 -16.84 -11.41
CA ALA A 218 -0.61 -17.45 -12.17
C ALA A 218 0.79 -16.97 -11.72
N LEU A 219 0.88 -15.70 -11.27
CA LEU A 219 2.12 -15.08 -10.79
C LEU A 219 2.51 -15.54 -9.39
N VAL A 220 1.57 -15.53 -8.45
CA VAL A 220 1.79 -15.87 -7.03
C VAL A 220 2.40 -17.26 -6.91
N GLY A 221 1.90 -18.25 -7.68
CA GLY A 221 2.48 -19.60 -7.67
C GLY A 221 3.96 -19.65 -8.05
N ARG A 222 4.40 -18.83 -9.01
CA ARG A 222 5.82 -18.75 -9.41
C ARG A 222 6.68 -18.02 -8.39
N VAL A 223 6.15 -16.95 -7.81
CA VAL A 223 6.86 -16.13 -6.81
C VAL A 223 7.03 -16.90 -5.51
N ALA A 224 5.98 -17.59 -5.05
CA ALA A 224 6.03 -18.44 -3.85
C ALA A 224 7.17 -19.47 -3.93
N ALA A 225 7.35 -20.12 -5.08
CA ALA A 225 8.42 -21.10 -5.28
C ALA A 225 9.84 -20.53 -5.16
N ARG A 226 10.03 -19.20 -5.29
CA ARG A 226 11.33 -18.54 -5.13
C ARG A 226 11.64 -18.13 -3.68
N LEU A 227 10.62 -18.06 -2.81
CA LEU A 227 10.75 -17.60 -1.42
C LEU A 227 11.25 -18.70 -0.46
N GLY A 228 11.43 -19.93 -0.95
CA GLY A 228 11.87 -21.11 -0.18
C GLY A 228 10.70 -21.86 0.41
#